data_AF-A0A528KC61-F1
#
_entry.id   AF-A0A528KC61-F1
#
_cell.length_a   1.000
_cell.length_b   1.000
_cell.length_c   1.000
_cell.angle_alpha   90.00
_cell.angle_beta   90.00
_cell.angle_gamma   90.00
#
_symmetry.space_group_name_H-M   'P 1'
#
loop_
_entity.id
_entity.type
_entity.pdbx_description
1 polymer ?
#
loop_
_entity_poly.entity_id
_entity_poly.type
_entity_poly.pdbx_seq_one_letter_code
_entity_poly.pdbx_strand_id
1 'polypeptide(L)'
;MKADGDTVVFTLAAGNADFPYLLSDYHLPIMPMGENGQADWASGIRTGAYVLNKFVPGVNASMTRNPNYHGTAWFDEVEVLSILDPVARQNALATGEIDYMDRVDVKTLRFLERNEELEIDQVSGYGHYTFPMNVTAAPFN
;
A
#
# COMPACT_ATOMS: atom_id res chain seq x y z
N MET A 1 -18.90 19.23 -6.52
CA MET A 1 -18.54 18.23 -7.54
C MET A 1 -19.80 17.86 -8.30
N LYS A 2 -19.73 17.65 -9.61
CA LYS A 2 -20.84 17.12 -10.41
C LYS A 2 -20.31 16.10 -11.42
N ALA A 3 -21.16 15.16 -11.81
CA ALA A 3 -20.91 14.25 -12.93
C ALA A 3 -21.60 14.78 -14.20
N ASP A 4 -20.95 14.62 -15.34
CA ASP A 4 -21.44 14.94 -16.68
C ASP A 4 -21.03 13.81 -17.63
N GLY A 5 -21.86 12.77 -17.71
CA GLY A 5 -21.49 11.50 -18.34
C GLY A 5 -20.26 10.89 -17.66
N ASP A 6 -19.23 10.59 -18.45
CA ASP A 6 -17.93 10.07 -17.98
C ASP A 6 -16.99 11.16 -17.43
N THR A 7 -17.47 12.41 -17.31
CA THR A 7 -16.68 13.54 -16.80
C THR A 7 -17.04 13.86 -15.36
N VAL A 8 -16.04 14.01 -14.48
CA VAL A 8 -16.23 14.52 -13.12
C VAL A 8 -15.69 15.95 -13.04
N VAL A 9 -16.53 16.90 -12.63
CA VAL A 9 -16.17 18.32 -12.51
C VAL A 9 -16.10 18.74 -11.05
N PHE A 10 -14.93 19.25 -10.64
CA PHE A 10 -14.70 19.84 -9.32
C PHE A 10 -14.74 21.37 -9.42
N THR A 11 -15.51 22.00 -8.54
CA THR A 11 -15.49 23.45 -8.32
C THR A 11 -14.90 23.69 -6.93
N LEU A 12 -13.76 24.36 -6.86
CA LEU A 12 -13.09 24.67 -5.61
C LEU A 12 -13.55 26.05 -5.10
N ALA A 13 -13.63 26.20 -3.79
CA ALA A 13 -14.01 27.48 -3.17
C ALA A 13 -12.92 28.56 -3.31
N ALA A 14 -11.66 28.14 -3.46
CA ALA A 14 -10.50 28.99 -3.67
C ALA A 14 -9.47 28.27 -4.54
N GLY A 15 -8.48 29.01 -5.06
CA GLY A 15 -7.38 28.43 -5.80
C GLY A 15 -6.55 27.48 -4.92
N ASN A 16 -6.28 26.28 -5.43
CA ASN A 16 -5.42 25.29 -4.80
C ASN A 16 -4.53 24.65 -5.88
N ALA A 17 -3.23 24.95 -5.83
CA ALA A 17 -2.25 24.46 -6.80
C ALA A 17 -1.97 22.95 -6.64
N ASP A 18 -2.15 22.41 -5.43
CA ASP A 18 -1.87 21.01 -5.12
C ASP A 18 -3.03 20.08 -5.46
N PHE A 19 -4.22 20.63 -5.77
CA PHE A 19 -5.42 19.83 -6.00
C PHE A 19 -5.24 18.73 -7.05
N PRO A 20 -4.62 18.96 -8.23
CA PRO A 20 -4.37 17.88 -9.19
C PRO A 20 -3.47 16.78 -8.63
N TYR A 21 -2.46 17.13 -7.82
CA TYR A 21 -1.57 16.16 -7.20
C TYR A 21 -2.29 15.37 -6.10
N LEU A 22 -3.13 16.03 -5.29
CA LEU A 22 -3.95 15.38 -4.26
C LEU A 22 -4.86 14.30 -4.84
N LEU A 23 -5.37 14.45 -6.07
CA LEU A 23 -6.19 13.43 -6.72
C LEU A 23 -5.42 12.14 -7.08
N SER A 24 -4.09 12.16 -7.01
CA SER A 24 -3.24 10.97 -7.17
C SER A 24 -2.88 10.29 -5.84
N ASP A 25 -3.32 10.85 -4.73
CA ASP A 25 -2.97 10.36 -3.39
C ASP A 25 -3.63 9.00 -3.09
N TYR A 26 -2.86 8.10 -2.47
CA TYR A 26 -3.29 6.72 -2.21
C TYR A 26 -4.42 6.61 -1.18
N HIS A 27 -4.71 7.67 -0.42
CA HIS A 27 -5.85 7.73 0.49
C HIS A 27 -7.18 8.00 -0.22
N LEU A 28 -7.17 8.30 -1.53
CA LEU A 28 -8.36 8.58 -2.34
C LEU A 28 -8.64 7.50 -3.40
N PRO A 29 -8.70 6.20 -3.05
CA PRO A 29 -9.02 5.17 -4.03
C PRO A 29 -10.47 5.30 -4.51
N ILE A 30 -10.69 5.06 -5.79
CA ILE A 30 -12.03 4.92 -6.36
C ILE A 30 -12.63 3.58 -5.94
N MET A 31 -13.82 3.62 -5.36
CA MET A 31 -14.55 2.44 -4.90
C MET A 31 -16.05 2.59 -5.15
N PRO A 32 -16.82 1.48 -5.14
CA PRO A 32 -18.27 1.55 -5.30
C PRO A 32 -18.94 2.43 -4.25
N MET A 33 -20.07 3.00 -4.64
CA MET A 33 -20.98 3.65 -3.70
C MET A 33 -21.80 2.56 -2.98
N GLY A 34 -21.78 2.59 -1.66
CA GLY A 34 -22.62 1.76 -0.80
C GLY A 34 -24.05 2.30 -0.68
N GLU A 35 -24.90 1.57 0.03
CA GLU A 35 -26.35 1.81 0.09
C GLU A 35 -26.74 3.22 0.56
N ASN A 36 -25.93 3.82 1.45
CA ASN A 36 -26.20 5.15 2.03
C ASN A 36 -25.53 6.30 1.25
N GLY A 37 -25.06 6.06 0.03
CA GLY A 37 -24.33 7.05 -0.76
C GLY A 37 -22.89 7.28 -0.29
N GLN A 38 -22.41 6.48 0.66
CA GLN A 38 -21.04 6.52 1.18
C GLN A 38 -20.13 5.58 0.39
N ALA A 39 -18.83 5.79 0.48
CA ALA A 39 -17.86 4.91 -0.14
C ALA A 39 -17.87 3.52 0.54
N ASP A 40 -18.09 2.45 -0.22
CA ASP A 40 -18.10 1.09 0.28
C ASP A 40 -16.67 0.53 0.39
N TRP A 41 -15.98 0.97 1.44
CA TRP A 41 -14.61 0.56 1.71
C TRP A 41 -14.52 -0.93 2.09
N ALA A 42 -15.57 -1.48 2.72
CA ALA A 42 -15.60 -2.82 3.30
C ALA A 42 -15.80 -3.92 2.25
N SER A 43 -16.42 -3.61 1.10
CA SER A 43 -16.58 -4.57 -0.02
C SER A 43 -15.27 -5.15 -0.55
N GLY A 44 -14.14 -4.44 -0.38
CA GLY A 44 -12.87 -4.80 -1.01
C GLY A 44 -12.83 -4.59 -2.54
N ILE A 45 -13.91 -4.10 -3.16
CA ILE A 45 -13.99 -3.91 -4.61
C ILE A 45 -13.24 -2.65 -5.02
N ARG A 46 -12.27 -2.79 -5.92
CA ARG A 46 -11.43 -1.71 -6.46
C ARG A 46 -11.18 -1.91 -7.96
N THR A 47 -10.49 -0.98 -8.60
CA THR A 47 -10.18 -0.99 -10.05
C THR A 47 -8.76 -1.43 -10.38
N GLY A 48 -8.01 -1.91 -9.38
CA GLY A 48 -6.59 -2.27 -9.51
C GLY A 48 -6.33 -3.60 -10.22
N ALA A 49 -5.04 -3.94 -10.33
CA ALA A 49 -4.54 -5.12 -11.05
C ALA A 49 -4.93 -6.47 -10.41
N TYR A 50 -5.27 -6.48 -9.12
CA TYR A 50 -5.59 -7.68 -8.37
C TYR A 50 -6.89 -7.48 -7.57
N VAL A 51 -7.78 -8.47 -7.61
CA VAL A 51 -9.04 -8.53 -6.86
C VAL A 51 -8.78 -9.14 -5.49
N LEU A 52 -9.25 -8.48 -4.44
CA LEU A 52 -9.14 -8.98 -3.08
C LEU A 52 -10.03 -10.21 -2.87
N ASN A 53 -9.44 -11.35 -2.51
CA ASN A 53 -10.15 -12.58 -2.18
C ASN A 53 -10.42 -12.69 -0.68
N LYS A 54 -9.39 -12.41 0.14
CA LYS A 54 -9.44 -12.51 1.59
C LYS A 54 -8.57 -11.44 2.22
N PHE A 55 -9.06 -10.86 3.32
CA PHE A 55 -8.28 -9.97 4.15
C PHE A 55 -8.54 -10.29 5.63
N VAL A 56 -7.47 -10.67 6.34
CA VAL A 56 -7.47 -10.85 7.79
C VAL A 56 -6.51 -9.82 8.37
N PRO A 57 -7.01 -8.75 9.00
CA PRO A 57 -6.18 -7.66 9.51
C PRO A 57 -5.04 -8.15 10.39
N GLY A 58 -3.82 -7.72 10.07
CA GLY A 58 -2.60 -8.10 10.81
C GLY A 58 -2.14 -9.54 10.61
N VAL A 59 -2.77 -10.31 9.72
CA VAL A 59 -2.41 -11.70 9.42
C VAL A 59 -2.05 -11.87 7.95
N ASN A 60 -3.03 -11.77 7.05
CA ASN A 60 -2.79 -11.93 5.61
C ASN A 60 -3.82 -11.23 4.72
N ALA A 61 -3.43 -11.03 3.46
CA ALA A 61 -4.32 -10.74 2.36
C ALA A 61 -4.00 -11.66 1.18
N SER A 62 -5.02 -12.17 0.49
CA SER A 62 -4.82 -12.87 -0.79
C SER A 62 -5.62 -12.20 -1.89
N MET A 63 -5.01 -12.07 -3.06
CA MET A 63 -5.60 -11.43 -4.22
C MET A 63 -5.33 -12.23 -5.49
N THR A 64 -6.30 -12.27 -6.41
CA THR A 64 -6.14 -12.88 -7.73
C THR A 64 -6.07 -11.83 -8.83
N ARG A 65 -5.43 -12.14 -9.96
CA ARG A 65 -5.35 -11.25 -11.12
C ARG A 65 -6.75 -10.76 -11.53
N ASN A 66 -6.93 -9.45 -11.65
CA ASN A 66 -8.17 -8.86 -12.14
C ASN A 66 -8.25 -9.03 -13.68
N PRO A 67 -9.19 -9.83 -14.21
CA PRO A 67 -9.29 -10.07 -15.65
C PRO A 67 -9.73 -8.82 -16.44
N ASN A 68 -10.29 -7.81 -15.76
CA ASN A 68 -10.78 -6.58 -16.36
C ASN A 68 -9.85 -5.38 -16.09
N TYR A 69 -8.62 -5.60 -15.62
CA TYR A 69 -7.69 -4.52 -15.37
C TYR A 69 -7.29 -3.82 -16.68
N HIS A 70 -7.29 -2.49 -16.65
CA HIS A 70 -7.00 -1.66 -17.82
C HIS A 70 -5.49 -1.52 -18.12
N GLY A 71 -4.63 -2.04 -17.23
CA GLY A 71 -3.18 -2.01 -17.36
C GLY A 71 -2.57 -3.42 -17.39
N THR A 72 -1.30 -3.52 -16.98
CA THR A 72 -0.58 -4.81 -16.90
C THR A 72 -0.63 -5.37 -15.48
N ALA A 73 -0.91 -6.67 -15.38
CA ALA A 73 -0.72 -7.47 -14.17
C ALA A 73 0.30 -8.58 -14.49
N TRP A 74 1.16 -8.94 -13.54
CA TRP A 74 2.26 -9.87 -13.78
C TRP A 74 2.02 -11.26 -13.19
N PHE A 75 1.42 -11.31 -12.00
CA PHE A 75 1.17 -12.55 -11.25
C PHE A 75 -0.27 -13.03 -11.43
N ASP A 76 -0.50 -14.33 -11.21
CA ASP A 76 -1.85 -14.90 -11.19
C ASP A 76 -2.50 -14.75 -9.80
N GLU A 77 -1.70 -14.84 -8.76
CA GLU A 77 -2.07 -14.64 -7.37
C GLU A 77 -0.99 -13.85 -6.65
N VAL A 78 -1.39 -13.05 -5.67
CA VAL A 78 -0.51 -12.32 -4.75
C VAL A 78 -0.98 -12.57 -3.34
N GLU A 79 -0.09 -13.05 -2.48
CA GLU A 79 -0.32 -13.16 -1.04
C GLU A 79 0.58 -12.17 -0.29
N VAL A 80 -0.02 -11.46 0.67
CA VAL A 80 0.68 -10.53 1.55
C VAL A 80 0.58 -11.06 2.97
N LEU A 81 1.71 -11.46 3.54
CA LEU A 81 1.80 -12.00 4.90
C LEU A 81 2.31 -10.93 5.89
N SER A 82 1.66 -10.85 7.05
CA SER A 82 2.11 -9.97 8.14
C SER A 82 3.11 -10.70 9.06
N ILE A 83 4.38 -10.74 8.66
CA ILE A 83 5.47 -11.28 9.48
C ILE A 83 6.16 -10.13 10.20
N LEU A 84 5.75 -9.84 11.44
CA LEU A 84 6.21 -8.65 12.18
C LEU A 84 7.66 -8.75 12.65
N ASP A 85 8.07 -9.94 13.12
CA ASP A 85 9.42 -10.16 13.62
C ASP A 85 10.42 -10.15 12.45
N PRO A 86 11.46 -9.29 12.49
CA PRO A 86 12.39 -9.15 11.37
C PRO A 86 13.23 -10.41 11.14
N VAL A 87 13.55 -11.18 12.19
CA VAL A 87 14.33 -12.41 12.05
C VAL A 87 13.49 -13.50 11.38
N ALA A 88 12.23 -13.65 11.80
CA ALA A 88 11.29 -14.56 11.16
C ALA A 88 11.08 -14.20 9.69
N ARG A 89 10.92 -12.91 9.36
CA ARG A 89 10.75 -12.45 7.97
C ARG A 89 11.98 -12.73 7.10
N GLN A 90 13.18 -12.53 7.66
CA GLN A 90 14.43 -12.87 6.96
C GLN A 90 14.59 -14.37 6.73
N ASN A 91 14.24 -15.19 7.71
CA ASN A 91 14.29 -16.64 7.57
C ASN A 91 13.27 -17.12 6.52
N ALA A 92 12.04 -16.61 6.54
CA ALA A 92 11.01 -16.95 5.56
C ALA A 92 11.48 -16.69 4.12
N LEU A 93 12.15 -15.55 3.87
CA LEU A 93 12.74 -15.25 2.56
C LEU A 93 13.87 -16.25 2.25
N ALA A 94 14.80 -16.46 3.18
CA ALA A 94 15.95 -17.34 2.98
C ALA A 94 15.56 -18.82 2.73
N THR A 95 14.39 -19.26 3.21
CA THR A 95 13.87 -20.61 2.98
C THR A 95 12.91 -20.70 1.79
N GLY A 96 12.61 -19.60 1.11
CA GLY A 96 11.65 -19.55 0.00
C GLY A 96 10.19 -19.70 0.43
N GLU A 97 9.87 -19.43 1.71
CA GLU A 97 8.47 -19.34 2.17
C GLU A 97 7.78 -18.08 1.64
N ILE A 98 8.55 -17.01 1.38
CA ILE A 98 8.12 -15.79 0.71
C ILE A 98 9.08 -15.44 -0.41
N ASP A 99 8.56 -14.83 -1.49
CA ASP A 99 9.36 -14.42 -2.66
C ASP A 99 9.96 -13.02 -2.51
N TYR A 100 9.35 -12.18 -1.66
CA TYR A 100 9.75 -10.79 -1.46
C TYR A 100 9.53 -10.37 -0.01
N MET A 101 10.43 -9.54 0.51
CA MET A 101 10.27 -8.87 1.80
C MET A 101 10.59 -7.39 1.69
N ASP A 102 9.87 -6.57 2.46
CA ASP A 102 10.22 -5.18 2.71
C ASP A 102 10.91 -5.01 4.08
N ARG A 103 11.35 -3.77 4.36
CA ARG A 103 11.88 -3.34 5.66
C ARG A 103 12.97 -4.26 6.20
N VAL A 104 13.98 -4.50 5.38
CA VAL A 104 15.16 -5.27 5.77
C VAL A 104 15.84 -4.56 6.96
N ASP A 105 16.17 -5.30 8.01
CA ASP A 105 16.96 -4.73 9.12
C ASP A 105 18.38 -4.44 8.63
N VAL A 106 18.72 -3.16 8.58
CA VAL A 106 20.03 -2.65 8.16
C VAL A 106 21.17 -3.26 9.01
N LYS A 107 20.91 -3.65 10.26
CA LYS A 107 21.90 -4.28 11.14
C LYS A 107 22.32 -5.67 10.67
N THR A 108 21.42 -6.40 10.02
CA THR A 108 21.65 -7.78 9.54
C THR A 108 21.80 -7.88 8.02
N LEU A 109 21.65 -6.77 7.29
CA LEU A 109 21.76 -6.70 5.83
C LEU A 109 23.01 -7.39 5.26
N ARG A 110 24.18 -7.15 5.86
CA ARG A 110 25.46 -7.75 5.46
C ARG A 110 25.50 -9.28 5.46
N PHE A 111 24.58 -9.93 6.19
CA PHE A 111 24.45 -11.38 6.21
C PHE A 111 23.58 -11.87 5.05
N LEU A 112 22.54 -11.12 4.70
CA LEU A 112 21.70 -11.39 3.53
C LEU A 112 22.48 -11.21 2.23
N GLU A 113 23.37 -10.21 2.17
CA GLU A 113 24.27 -9.96 1.02
C GLU A 113 25.18 -11.15 0.67
N ARG A 114 25.36 -12.12 1.59
CA ARG A 114 26.17 -13.32 1.35
C ARG A 114 25.40 -14.43 0.65
N ASN A 115 24.07 -14.35 0.60
CA ASN A 115 23.26 -15.32 -0.11
C ASN A 115 23.13 -14.90 -1.57
N GLU A 116 23.82 -15.61 -2.47
CA GLU A 116 23.82 -15.32 -3.92
C GLU A 116 22.46 -15.57 -4.58
N GLU A 117 21.53 -16.26 -3.91
CA GLU A 117 20.16 -16.47 -4.39
C GLU A 117 19.25 -15.27 -4.11
N LEU A 118 19.69 -14.30 -3.31
CA LEU A 118 18.92 -13.11 -2.96
C LEU A 118 19.46 -11.85 -3.64
N GLU A 119 18.54 -11.04 -4.17
CA GLU A 119 18.83 -9.70 -4.65
C GLU A 119 18.42 -8.66 -3.60
N ILE A 120 19.30 -7.70 -3.32
CA ILE A 120 19.01 -6.57 -2.45
C ILE A 120 18.81 -5.33 -3.32
N ASP A 121 17.56 -4.88 -3.41
CA ASP A 121 17.21 -3.64 -4.08
C ASP A 121 17.26 -2.45 -3.11
N GLN A 122 18.22 -1.55 -3.32
CA GLN A 122 18.37 -0.33 -2.54
C GLN A 122 17.95 0.88 -3.38
N VAL A 123 16.79 1.45 -3.02
CA VAL A 123 16.23 2.63 -3.68
C VAL A 123 16.16 3.81 -2.71
N SER A 124 16.55 4.99 -3.19
CA SER A 124 16.30 6.24 -2.46
C SER A 124 14.80 6.56 -2.51
N GLY A 125 14.13 6.41 -1.36
CA GLY A 125 12.69 6.70 -1.22
C GLY A 125 12.39 8.04 -0.54
N TYR A 126 11.11 8.35 -0.41
CA TYR A 126 10.60 9.55 0.27
C TYR A 126 10.40 9.38 1.79
N GLY A 127 10.99 8.34 2.39
CA GLY A 127 10.85 8.03 3.81
C GLY A 127 11.51 9.09 4.70
N HIS A 128 10.80 9.54 5.74
CA HIS A 128 11.31 10.51 6.71
C HIS A 128 11.02 10.01 8.14
N TYR A 129 12.08 9.73 8.90
CA TYR A 129 11.99 9.32 10.30
C TYR A 129 11.98 10.54 11.22
N THR A 130 10.92 10.70 12.00
CA THR A 130 10.71 11.86 12.88
C THR A 130 10.53 11.44 14.33
N PHE A 131 10.72 12.39 15.24
CA PHE A 131 10.40 12.25 16.66
C PHE A 131 9.35 13.31 17.00
N PRO A 132 8.05 13.06 16.76
CA PRO A 132 7.02 14.06 17.04
C PRO A 132 6.85 14.26 18.56
N MET A 133 6.67 15.51 18.98
CA MET A 133 6.39 15.87 20.37
C MET A 133 4.89 16.16 20.54
N ASN A 134 4.31 15.73 21.67
CA ASN A 134 2.93 16.07 21.98
C ASN A 134 2.81 17.51 22.47
N VAL A 135 2.49 18.43 21.55
CA VAL A 135 2.35 19.87 21.83
C VAL A 135 1.12 20.25 22.66
N THR A 136 0.30 19.27 23.07
CA THR A 136 -0.83 19.50 23.99
C THR A 136 -0.50 19.15 25.45
N ALA A 137 0.74 18.75 25.76
CA ALA A 137 1.16 18.35 27.09
C ALA A 137 2.59 18.81 27.42
N ALA A 138 2.84 19.12 28.70
CA ALA A 138 4.18 19.43 29.18
C ALA A 138 5.15 18.26 28.93
N PRO A 139 6.42 18.53 28.56
CA PRO A 139 7.07 19.85 28.48
C PRO A 139 6.97 20.53 27.10
N PHE A 140 6.11 20.06 26.19
CA PHE A 140 6.09 20.49 24.79
C PHE A 140 4.90 21.39 24.42
N ASN A 141 4.08 21.76 25.41
CA ASN A 141 2.97 22.71 25.28
C ASN A 141 3.41 24.17 25.38
#